data_AF-A0A3M8QBD8-F1
#
_entry.id   AF-A0A3M8QBD8-F1
#
_cell.length_a   1.000
_cell.length_b   1.000
_cell.length_c   1.000
_cell.angle_alpha   90.00
_cell.angle_beta   90.00
_cell.angle_gamma   90.00
#
_symmetry.space_group_name_H-M   'P 1'
#
loop_
_entity.id
_entity.type
_entity.pdbx_description
1 polymer ?
#
loop_
_entity_poly.entity_id
_entity_poly.type
_entity_poly.pdbx_seq_one_letter_code
_entity_poly.pdbx_strand_id
1 'polypeptide(L)'
;MNSNLISSVMSSPFDNTEHKMVLAQMAFEADEQGLCYAVIEKLGPVCGLSLTKTFKIIEELKESGCLDFQHHANKVVFKLNAARITEKKAH
;
A
#
# COMPACT_ATOMS: atom_id res chain seq x y z
N MET A 1 -14.02 2.01 -5.44
CA MET A 1 -12.87 2.91 -5.19
C MET A 1 -13.04 3.46 -3.78
N ASN A 2 -12.14 3.13 -2.85
CA ASN A 2 -12.30 3.48 -1.43
C ASN A 2 -11.75 4.89 -1.15
N SER A 3 -12.59 5.91 -1.29
CA SER A 3 -12.20 7.32 -1.14
C SER A 3 -11.61 7.67 0.23
N ASN A 4 -11.92 6.89 1.27
CA ASN A 4 -11.40 7.10 2.63
C ASN A 4 -9.92 6.69 2.73
N LEU A 5 -9.53 5.57 2.11
CA LEU A 5 -8.15 5.09 2.14
C LEU A 5 -7.20 6.00 1.37
N ILE A 6 -7.61 6.47 0.19
CA ILE A 6 -6.81 7.41 -0.60
C ILE A 6 -6.61 8.71 0.19
N SER A 7 -7.66 9.22 0.81
CA SER A 7 -7.58 10.43 1.64
C SER A 7 -6.61 10.25 2.80
N SER A 8 -6.67 9.11 3.51
CA SER A 8 -5.73 8.75 4.58
C SER A 8 -4.28 8.72 4.12
N VAL A 9 -3.99 8.12 2.96
CA VAL A 9 -2.65 8.10 2.38
C VAL A 9 -2.19 9.51 2.02
N MET A 10 -3.03 10.33 1.39
CA MET A 10 -2.64 11.68 0.99
C MET A 10 -2.35 12.59 2.20
N SER A 11 -3.11 12.45 3.28
CA SER A 11 -2.90 13.17 4.54
C SER A 11 -1.79 12.61 5.43
N SER A 12 -1.24 11.44 5.08
CA SER A 12 -0.24 10.77 5.90
C SER A 12 1.09 11.54 5.94
N PRO A 13 1.82 11.47 7.07
CA PRO A 13 3.09 12.17 7.26
C PRO A 13 4.30 11.43 6.68
N PHE A 14 4.10 10.45 5.78
CA PHE A 14 5.20 9.70 5.19
C PHE A 14 6.20 10.64 4.50
N ASP A 15 7.45 10.62 4.98
CA ASP A 15 8.54 11.43 4.41
C ASP A 15 9.06 10.79 3.11
N ASN A 16 8.95 9.46 3.00
CA ASN A 16 9.38 8.73 1.81
C ASN A 16 8.31 8.77 0.71
N THR A 17 8.59 9.54 -0.35
CA THR A 17 7.68 9.74 -1.49
C THR A 17 7.34 8.42 -2.21
N GLU A 18 8.27 7.49 -2.32
CA GLU A 18 8.04 6.22 -3.02
C GLU A 18 7.10 5.30 -2.23
N HIS A 19 7.23 5.28 -0.90
CA HIS A 19 6.29 4.57 -0.03
C HIS A 19 4.88 5.13 -0.14
N LYS A 20 4.77 6.46 -0.11
CA LYS A 20 3.49 7.16 -0.25
C LYS A 20 2.85 6.89 -1.62
N MET A 21 3.64 6.85 -2.69
CA MET A 21 3.16 6.50 -4.04
C MET A 21 2.65 5.05 -4.13
N VAL A 22 3.41 4.09 -3.58
CA VAL A 22 2.98 2.67 -3.56
C VAL A 22 1.70 2.52 -2.76
N LEU A 23 1.60 3.10 -1.56
CA LEU A 23 0.38 3.09 -0.76
C LEU A 23 -0.79 3.76 -1.48
N ALA A 24 -0.56 4.88 -2.16
CA ALA A 24 -1.62 5.60 -2.87
C ALA A 24 -2.15 4.77 -4.03
N GLN A 25 -1.27 4.12 -4.78
CA GLN A 25 -1.67 3.21 -5.85
C GLN A 25 -2.45 2.00 -5.32
N MET A 26 -1.98 1.39 -4.22
CA MET A 26 -2.69 0.28 -3.59
C MET A 26 -4.05 0.70 -3.04
N ALA A 27 -4.16 1.89 -2.45
CA ALA A 27 -5.41 2.46 -1.96
C ALA A 27 -6.39 2.79 -3.09
N PHE A 28 -5.87 3.23 -4.24
CA PHE A 28 -6.65 3.45 -5.45
C PHE A 28 -7.28 2.16 -5.98
N GLU A 29 -6.51 1.07 -5.99
CA GLU A 29 -6.95 -0.26 -6.44
C GLU A 29 -7.71 -1.05 -5.38
N ALA A 30 -7.75 -0.57 -4.13
CA ALA A 30 -8.42 -1.26 -3.03
C ALA A 30 -9.95 -1.24 -3.18
N ASP A 31 -10.56 -2.36 -2.82
CA ASP A 31 -12.01 -2.48 -2.70
C ASP A 31 -12.55 -1.75 -1.45
N GLU A 32 -13.86 -1.83 -1.23
CA GLU A 32 -14.53 -1.20 -0.09
C GLU A 32 -14.08 -1.77 1.26
N GLN A 33 -13.51 -2.98 1.28
CA GLN A 33 -12.95 -3.62 2.47
C GLN A 33 -11.47 -3.26 2.69
N GLY A 34 -10.87 -2.48 1.80
CA GLY A 34 -9.47 -2.11 1.84
C GLY A 34 -8.52 -3.21 1.37
N LEU A 35 -9.03 -4.15 0.57
CA LEU A 35 -8.24 -5.22 -0.04
C LEU A 35 -7.77 -4.81 -1.43
N CYS A 36 -6.46 -4.81 -1.63
CA CYS A 36 -5.80 -4.58 -2.91
C CYS A 36 -5.35 -5.93 -3.49
N TYR A 37 -5.88 -6.27 -4.66
CA TYR A 37 -5.59 -7.53 -5.38
C TYR A 37 -4.53 -7.35 -6.46
N ALA A 38 -3.85 -6.20 -6.47
CA ALA A 38 -2.84 -5.85 -7.45
C ALA A 38 -1.72 -6.88 -7.46
N VAL A 39 -1.18 -7.20 -8.64
CA VAL A 39 0.04 -8.00 -8.75
C VAL A 39 1.24 -7.06 -8.58
N ILE A 40 2.21 -7.43 -7.74
CA ILE A 40 3.39 -6.60 -7.45
C ILE A 40 4.11 -6.16 -8.74
N GLU A 41 4.18 -7.05 -9.73
CA GLU A 41 4.78 -6.78 -11.05
C GLU A 41 4.11 -5.63 -11.82
N LYS A 42 2.84 -5.33 -11.52
CA LYS A 42 2.10 -4.21 -12.12
C LYS A 42 2.19 -2.94 -11.29
N LEU A 43 2.33 -3.06 -9.96
CA LEU A 43 2.47 -1.92 -9.04
C LEU A 43 3.74 -1.13 -9.30
N GLY A 44 4.88 -1.81 -9.48
CA GLY A 44 6.18 -1.15 -9.65
C GLY A 44 6.23 -0.17 -10.83
N PRO A 45 5.91 -0.59 -12.07
CA PRO A 45 5.94 0.28 -13.24
C PRO A 45 5.03 1.50 -13.13
N VAL A 46 3.85 1.37 -12.49
CA VAL A 46 2.92 2.49 -12.28
C VAL A 46 3.52 3.55 -11.36
N CYS A 47 4.31 3.12 -10.38
CA CYS A 47 5.03 4.01 -9.48
C CYS A 47 6.42 4.43 -10.00
N GLY A 48 6.84 3.99 -11.20
CA GLY A 48 8.18 4.24 -11.73
C GLY A 48 9.31 3.48 -11.01
N LEU A 49 8.98 2.36 -10.35
CA LEU A 49 9.89 1.58 -9.52
C LEU A 49 10.27 0.25 -10.20
N SER A 50 11.50 -0.23 -9.92
CA SER A 50 11.90 -1.59 -10.29
C SER A 50 11.21 -2.62 -9.39
N LEU A 51 11.04 -3.85 -9.89
CA LEU A 51 10.41 -4.93 -9.14
C LEU A 51 11.05 -5.16 -7.77
N THR A 52 12.38 -5.23 -7.72
CA THR A 52 13.15 -5.40 -6.47
C THR A 52 12.86 -4.27 -5.47
N LYS A 53 12.78 -3.03 -5.97
CA LYS A 53 12.51 -1.86 -5.12
C LYS A 53 11.07 -1.85 -4.62
N THR A 54 10.11 -2.22 -5.47
CA THR A 54 8.71 -2.38 -5.09
C THR A 54 8.54 -3.44 -4.00
N PHE A 55 9.19 -4.60 -4.13
CA PHE A 55 9.17 -5.64 -3.10
C PHE A 55 9.68 -5.12 -1.75
N LYS A 56 10.84 -4.46 -1.76
CA LYS A 56 11.43 -3.88 -0.55
C LYS A 56 10.48 -2.89 0.14
N ILE A 57 9.88 -1.98 -0.63
CA ILE A 57 8.91 -1.01 -0.09
C ILE A 57 7.69 -1.72 0.49
N ILE A 58 7.16 -2.75 -0.17
CA ILE A 58 6.01 -3.52 0.35
C ILE A 58 6.37 -4.23 1.66
N GLU A 59 7.58 -4.77 1.79
CA GLU A 59 8.06 -5.35 3.05
C GLU A 59 8.17 -4.30 4.15
N GLU A 60 8.77 -3.13 3.88
CA GLU A 60 8.89 -2.01 4.83
C GLU A 60 7.49 -1.49 5.27
N LEU A 61 6.54 -1.42 4.33
CA LEU A 61 5.14 -1.06 4.62
C LEU A 61 4.40 -2.11 5.46
N LYS A 62 4.76 -3.39 5.33
CA LYS A 62 4.24 -4.45 6.18
C LYS A 62 4.84 -4.39 7.58
N GLU A 63 6.15 -4.22 7.69
CA GLU A 63 6.85 -4.11 8.97
C GLU A 63 6.35 -2.92 9.80
N SER A 64 5.98 -1.82 9.14
CA SER A 64 5.33 -0.66 9.78
C SER A 64 3.85 -0.87 10.11
N GLY A 65 3.25 -1.98 9.68
CA GLY A 65 1.84 -2.32 9.92
C GLY A 65 0.85 -1.54 9.06
N CYS A 66 1.32 -0.85 8.02
CA CYS A 66 0.47 -0.09 7.10
C CYS A 66 -0.30 -1.01 6.14
N LEU A 67 0.21 -2.22 5.92
CA LEU A 67 -0.48 -3.28 5.19
C LEU A 67 -0.18 -4.66 5.78
N ASP A 68 -1.04 -5.62 5.46
CA ASP A 68 -0.86 -7.04 5.75
C ASP A 68 -1.05 -7.90 4.50
N PHE A 69 -0.40 -9.07 4.48
CA PHE A 69 -0.63 -10.08 3.44
C PHE A 69 -1.77 -11.01 3.84
N GLN A 70 -2.73 -11.18 2.95
CA GLN A 70 -3.79 -12.18 3.05
C GLN A 70 -3.70 -13.14 1.88
N HIS A 71 -4.01 -14.41 2.14
CA HIS A 71 -4.09 -15.43 1.11
C HIS A 71 -5.55 -15.70 0.77
N HIS A 72 -5.95 -15.37 -0.46
CA HIS A 72 -7.29 -15.67 -0.99
C HIS A 72 -7.14 -16.51 -2.26
N ALA A 73 -7.66 -17.74 -2.25
CA ALA A 73 -7.74 -18.62 -3.42
C ALA A 73 -6.46 -18.65 -4.28
N ASN A 74 -5.31 -18.92 -3.65
CA ASN A 74 -3.96 -18.96 -4.26
C ASN A 74 -3.39 -17.63 -4.76
N LYS A 75 -3.93 -16.50 -4.32
CA LYS A 75 -3.36 -15.16 -4.58
C LYS A 75 -3.01 -14.48 -3.28
N VAL A 76 -1.91 -13.73 -3.30
CA VAL A 76 -1.58 -12.77 -2.25
C VAL A 76 -2.40 -11.52 -2.49
N VAL A 77 -3.11 -11.09 -1.45
CA VAL A 77 -3.93 -9.89 -1.41
C VAL A 77 -3.38 -9.01 -0.30
N PHE A 78 -3.33 -7.71 -0.53
CA PHE A 78 -2.82 -6.76 0.45
C PHE A 78 -3.99 -6.08 1.17
N LYS A 79 -4.05 -6.22 2.48
CA LYS A 79 -5.03 -5.50 3.30
C LYS A 79 -4.40 -4.22 3.84
N LEU A 80 -4.93 -3.07 3.45
CA LEU A 80 -4.44 -1.78 3.92
C LEU A 80 -5.01 -1.45 5.31
N ASN A 81 -4.18 -0.85 6.16
CA ASN A 81 -4.56 -0.42 7.50
C ASN A 81 -4.63 1.11 7.59
N ALA A 82 -5.81 1.67 7.35
CA ALA A 82 -6.05 3.11 7.35
C ALA A 82 -5.58 3.80 8.65
N ALA A 83 -5.80 3.16 9.80
CA ALA A 83 -5.43 3.71 11.11
C ALA A 83 -3.90 3.92 11.19
N ARG A 84 -3.13 2.90 10.83
CA ARG A 84 -1.66 2.94 10.83
C ARG A 84 -1.09 3.93 9.82
N ILE A 85 -1.68 4.01 8.64
CA ILE A 85 -1.28 4.98 7.59
C ILE A 85 -1.38 6.43 8.10
N THR A 86 -2.35 6.73 8.98
CA THR A 86 -2.55 8.08 9.53
C THR A 86 -1.82 8.35 10.84
N GLU A 87 -1.17 7.35 11.45
CA GLU A 87 -0.43 7.55 12.69
C GLU A 87 0.84 8.37 12.44
N LYS A 88 1.12 9.33 13.34
CA LYS A 88 2.30 10.23 13.31
C LYS A 88 3.68 9.52 13.42
N LYS A 89 3.69 8.19 13.36
CA LYS A 89 4.87 7.31 13.42
C LYS A 89 5.08 6.52 12.13
N ALA A 90 4.41 6.88 11.04
CA ALA A 90 4.65 6.28 9.75
C ALA A 90 5.83 7.00 9.06
N HIS A 91 6.97 6.32 9.07
CA HIS A 91 8.28 6.60 8.45
C HIS A 91 8.44 7.80 7.51
#